data_AF-X1B4Q1-F1
#
_entry.id   AF-X1B4Q1-F1
#
_cell.length_a   1.000
_cell.length_b   1.000
_cell.length_c   1.000
_cell.angle_alpha   90.00
_cell.angle_beta   90.00
_cell.angle_gamma   90.00
#
_symmetry.space_group_name_H-M   'P 1'
#
loop_
_entity.id
_entity.type
_entity.pdbx_description
1 polymer ?
#
loop_
_entity_poly.entity_id
_entity_poly.type
_entity_poly.pdbx_seq_one_letter_code
_entity_poly.pdbx_strand_id
1 'polypeptide(L)'
;MELPDSSIKHLPECLGNLSSLRYLNLYDNRIKSIPETINNLRRLEYLDLDDNGISENSLLSLRWYKIGQKYLEKGEFNDAIKECKETLKVYPKNKYIWYHLGIAYIEEERYEEAEDAFRTFLEIDESNSFIWSNLSDVYHKKGEYDKAIEAIRQAIVIEPNTAVLFSNLAFNFKKLGKFNDAIEAYLHSLEIDPKNIYVWRDLASIYRDKGEFLKAIDADERALELELNSNLNKE
;
A
#
# COMPACT_ATOMS: atom_id res chain seq x y z
N MET A 1 8.43 26.77 41.81
CA MET A 1 7.49 25.67 42.12
C MET A 1 7.76 24.60 41.09
N GLU A 2 8.73 23.75 41.41
CA GLU A 2 9.06 22.55 40.64
C GLU A 2 7.85 21.61 40.72
N LEU A 3 7.34 21.16 39.59
CA LEU A 3 6.39 20.05 39.58
C LEU A 3 7.22 18.76 39.71
N PRO A 4 7.06 18.00 40.80
CA PRO A 4 7.72 16.72 40.94
C PRO A 4 6.89 15.64 40.22
N ASP A 5 7.57 14.81 39.42
CA ASP A 5 7.15 13.45 39.06
C ASP A 5 5.94 13.32 38.09
N SER A 6 6.07 13.78 36.85
CA SER A 6 5.11 13.43 35.77
C SER A 6 5.64 12.30 34.91
N SER A 7 5.85 11.11 35.48
CA SER A 7 6.29 9.95 34.71
C SER A 7 5.09 9.32 33.96
N ILE A 8 4.79 9.83 32.76
CA ILE A 8 3.79 9.22 31.87
C ILE A 8 4.24 7.79 31.55
N LYS A 9 3.39 6.80 31.86
CA LYS A 9 3.71 5.36 31.67
C LYS A 9 3.05 4.75 30.43
N HIS A 10 1.92 5.31 30.02
CA HIS A 10 1.10 4.82 28.90
C HIS A 10 0.55 6.00 28.12
N LEU A 11 0.61 5.91 26.79
CA LEU A 11 -0.08 6.83 25.89
C LEU A 11 -1.47 6.26 25.58
N PRO A 12 -2.55 7.06 25.64
CA PRO A 12 -3.89 6.59 25.37
C PRO A 12 -4.13 6.43 23.86
N GLU A 13 -4.95 5.44 23.47
CA GLU A 13 -5.33 5.23 22.06
C GLU A 13 -6.03 6.44 21.43
N CYS A 14 -6.74 7.25 22.23
CA CYS A 14 -7.40 8.46 21.75
C CYS A 14 -6.41 9.56 21.30
N LEU A 15 -5.12 9.42 21.60
CA LEU A 15 -4.08 10.33 21.11
C LEU A 15 -4.10 10.41 19.58
N GLY A 16 -4.35 9.29 18.89
CA GLY A 16 -4.43 9.25 17.42
C GLY A 16 -5.54 10.09 16.80
N ASN A 17 -6.51 10.57 17.58
CA ASN A 17 -7.60 11.42 17.09
C ASN A 17 -7.18 12.89 16.94
N LEU A 18 -5.98 13.26 17.42
CA LEU A 18 -5.47 14.62 17.34
C LEU A 18 -4.89 14.93 15.95
N SER A 19 -5.71 14.84 14.91
CA SER A 19 -5.32 14.98 13.50
C SER A 19 -4.64 16.31 13.12
N SER A 20 -4.73 17.33 13.97
CA SER A 20 -4.07 18.64 13.80
C SER A 20 -2.76 18.79 14.57
N LEU A 21 -2.35 17.78 15.33
CA LEU A 21 -1.15 17.84 16.17
C LEU A 21 0.11 17.81 15.30
N ARG A 22 0.96 18.84 15.46
CA ARG A 22 2.23 18.99 14.73
C ARG A 22 3.48 18.71 15.57
N TYR A 23 3.39 18.94 16.87
CA TYR A 23 4.52 18.82 17.79
C TYR A 23 4.07 18.06 19.04
N LEU A 24 4.80 17.02 19.41
CA LEU A 24 4.58 16.24 20.61
C LEU A 24 5.93 15.94 21.26
N ASN A 25 6.21 16.53 22.42
CA ASN A 25 7.43 16.25 23.17
C ASN A 25 7.08 15.45 24.42
N LEU A 26 7.65 14.27 24.53
CA LEU A 26 7.47 13.32 25.62
C LEU A 26 8.82 12.87 26.19
N TYR A 27 9.90 13.65 25.98
CA TYR A 27 11.24 13.45 26.55
C TYR A 27 11.20 13.20 28.08
N ASP A 28 12.10 12.35 28.58
CA ASP A 28 12.29 12.06 30.03
C ASP A 28 11.00 11.66 30.75
N ASN A 29 10.42 10.55 30.27
CA ASN A 29 9.21 9.96 30.80
C ASN A 29 9.42 8.46 31.07
N ARG A 30 8.36 7.69 31.31
CA ARG A 30 8.46 6.22 31.57
C ARG A 30 7.55 5.43 30.65
N ILE A 31 7.37 5.90 29.42
CA ILE A 31 6.47 5.30 28.44
C ILE A 31 7.03 3.93 28.05
N LYS A 32 6.24 2.87 28.23
CA LYS A 32 6.69 1.50 27.93
C LYS A 32 6.33 1.03 26.52
N SER A 33 5.29 1.62 25.94
CA SER A 33 4.73 1.22 24.66
C SER A 33 4.09 2.42 23.97
N ILE A 34 4.17 2.43 22.64
CA ILE A 34 3.54 3.44 21.80
C ILE A 34 2.29 2.82 21.17
N PRO A 35 1.09 3.42 21.32
CA PRO A 35 -0.13 2.89 20.74
C PRO A 35 -0.08 3.00 19.21
N GLU A 36 -0.68 2.02 18.51
CA GLU A 36 -0.68 1.99 17.03
C GLU A 36 -1.38 3.22 16.44
N THR A 37 -2.36 3.77 17.16
CA THR A 37 -3.09 4.99 16.81
C THR A 37 -2.20 6.22 16.70
N ILE A 38 -0.95 6.21 17.20
CA ILE A 38 0.00 7.30 16.96
C ILE A 38 0.26 7.52 15.46
N ASN A 39 0.13 6.47 14.65
CA ASN A 39 0.26 6.51 13.19
C ASN A 39 -0.91 7.27 12.51
N ASN A 40 -1.98 7.59 13.23
CA ASN A 40 -3.09 8.40 12.72
C ASN A 40 -2.80 9.90 12.79
N LEU A 41 -1.70 10.31 13.45
CA LEU A 41 -1.27 11.70 13.58
C LEU A 41 -0.57 12.20 12.30
N ARG A 42 -1.33 12.30 11.22
CA ARG A 42 -0.82 12.60 9.86
C ARG A 42 -0.10 13.95 9.73
N ARG A 43 -0.31 14.90 10.64
CA ARG A 43 0.32 16.23 10.61
C ARG A 43 1.49 16.35 11.60
N LEU A 44 1.90 15.27 12.25
CA LEU A 44 2.92 15.31 13.30
C LEU A 44 4.33 15.47 12.70
N GLU A 45 4.84 16.69 12.75
CA GLU A 45 6.16 17.07 12.25
C GLU A 45 7.28 16.66 13.22
N TYR A 46 7.03 16.78 14.53
CA TYR A 46 8.02 16.50 15.58
C TYR A 46 7.45 15.60 16.68
N LEU A 47 8.20 14.55 17.00
CA LEU A 47 7.92 13.65 18.13
C LEU A 47 9.23 13.34 18.84
N ASP A 48 9.35 13.78 20.09
CA ASP A 48 10.46 13.43 20.98
C ASP A 48 9.98 12.40 22.00
N LEU A 49 10.65 11.26 22.04
CA LEU A 49 10.37 10.13 22.93
C LEU A 49 11.65 9.65 23.61
N ASP A 50 12.73 10.45 23.55
CA ASP A 50 14.01 10.06 24.13
C ASP A 50 13.89 9.97 25.66
N ASP A 51 14.75 9.16 26.28
CA ASP A 51 14.77 8.90 27.72
C ASP A 51 13.44 8.38 28.32
N ASN A 52 12.76 7.47 27.60
CA ASN A 52 11.51 6.85 28.06
C ASN A 52 11.62 5.36 28.42
N GLY A 53 12.73 4.70 28.10
CA GLY A 53 12.86 3.25 28.24
C GLY A 53 11.97 2.44 27.28
N ILE A 54 11.50 3.06 26.19
CA ILE A 54 10.73 2.40 25.13
C ILE A 54 11.65 1.39 24.42
N SER A 55 11.11 0.20 24.10
CA SER A 55 11.86 -0.79 23.33
C SER A 55 12.24 -0.25 21.96
N GLU A 56 13.45 -0.55 21.51
CA GLU A 56 14.00 -0.09 20.23
C GLU A 56 13.03 -0.34 19.07
N ASN A 57 12.31 -1.48 19.09
CA ASN A 57 11.28 -1.85 18.11
C ASN A 57 10.11 -0.85 17.99
N SER A 58 9.66 -0.23 19.08
CA SER A 58 8.57 0.76 19.04
C SER A 58 9.04 2.14 18.59
N LEU A 59 10.28 2.53 18.93
CA LEU A 59 10.90 3.74 18.38
C LEU A 59 11.19 3.60 16.88
N LEU A 60 11.52 2.38 16.44
CA LEU A 60 11.75 2.02 15.06
C LEU A 60 10.48 2.18 14.21
N SER A 61 9.35 1.60 14.59
CA SER A 61 8.09 1.69 13.80
C SER A 61 7.68 3.14 13.50
N LEU A 62 7.85 4.04 14.47
CA LEU A 62 7.56 5.46 14.34
C LEU A 62 8.57 6.20 13.43
N ARG A 63 9.87 5.89 13.51
CA ARG A 63 10.88 6.47 12.61
C ARG A 63 10.64 6.05 11.15
N TRP A 64 10.24 4.80 10.92
CA TRP A 64 9.95 4.27 9.58
C TRP A 64 8.66 4.82 8.97
N TYR A 65 7.61 5.00 9.78
CA TYR A 65 6.42 5.75 9.38
C TYR A 65 6.78 7.16 8.87
N LYS A 66 7.63 7.87 9.62
CA LYS A 66 8.07 9.23 9.26
C LYS A 66 8.94 9.26 8.00
N ILE A 67 9.77 8.25 7.75
CA ILE A 67 10.57 8.13 6.52
C ILE A 67 9.65 7.90 5.32
N GLY A 68 8.75 6.92 5.39
CA GLY A 68 7.79 6.65 4.31
C GLY A 68 6.92 7.87 3.98
N GLN A 69 6.41 8.57 5.00
CA GLN A 69 5.60 9.77 4.80
C GLN A 69 6.40 10.94 4.19
N LYS A 70 7.59 11.24 4.75
CA LYS A 70 8.41 12.38 4.33
C LYS A 70 8.85 12.29 2.87
N TYR A 71 9.14 11.10 2.38
CA TYR A 71 9.61 10.89 1.01
C TYR A 71 8.48 10.82 -0.01
N LEU A 72 7.33 10.25 0.35
CA LEU A 72 6.13 10.31 -0.49
C LEU A 72 5.60 11.75 -0.63
N GLU A 73 5.68 12.57 0.42
CA GLU A 73 5.21 13.97 0.37
C GLU A 73 6.15 14.91 -0.41
N LYS A 74 7.42 14.56 -0.58
CA LYS A 74 8.44 15.43 -1.21
C LYS A 74 8.94 14.97 -2.57
N GLY A 75 8.69 13.72 -2.97
CA GLY A 75 9.25 13.14 -4.19
C GLY A 75 10.78 12.94 -4.15
N GLU A 76 11.39 12.98 -2.97
CA GLU A 76 12.84 12.84 -2.76
C GLU A 76 13.26 11.36 -2.61
N PHE A 77 12.86 10.49 -3.55
CA PHE A 77 12.97 9.03 -3.37
C PHE A 77 14.41 8.50 -3.26
N ASN A 78 15.39 9.15 -3.90
CA ASN A 78 16.81 8.78 -3.80
C ASN A 78 17.36 8.86 -2.36
N ASP A 79 16.95 9.87 -1.60
CA ASP A 79 17.34 9.99 -0.19
C ASP A 79 16.63 8.93 0.67
N ALA A 80 15.38 8.58 0.33
CA ALA A 80 14.64 7.48 0.94
C ALA A 80 15.38 6.15 0.79
N ILE A 81 15.82 5.85 -0.44
CA ILE A 81 16.58 4.65 -0.78
C ILE A 81 17.87 4.59 0.04
N LYS A 82 18.59 5.71 0.14
CA LYS A 82 19.85 5.78 0.92
C LYS A 82 19.60 5.47 2.39
N GLU A 83 18.61 6.08 3.02
CA GLU A 83 18.30 5.89 4.44
C GLU A 83 17.83 4.46 4.73
N CYS A 84 16.98 3.90 3.85
CA CYS A 84 16.54 2.50 3.94
C CYS A 84 17.74 1.54 3.86
N LYS A 85 18.67 1.76 2.93
CA LYS A 85 19.89 0.94 2.80
C LYS A 85 20.80 1.01 4.01
N GLU A 86 21.06 2.20 4.54
CA GLU A 86 21.87 2.34 5.76
C GLU A 86 21.21 1.62 6.94
N THR A 87 19.89 1.67 7.05
CA THR A 87 19.21 0.96 8.12
C THR A 87 19.22 -0.55 7.95
N LEU A 88 19.08 -1.04 6.73
CA LEU A 88 19.14 -2.49 6.47
C LEU A 88 20.50 -3.10 6.83
N LYS A 89 21.59 -2.31 6.93
CA LYS A 89 22.87 -2.78 7.48
C LYS A 89 22.77 -3.14 8.95
N VAL A 90 21.91 -2.45 9.70
CA VAL A 90 21.69 -2.67 11.14
C VAL A 90 20.55 -3.66 11.36
N TYR A 91 19.49 -3.59 10.55
CA TYR A 91 18.27 -4.38 10.70
C TYR A 91 17.89 -5.12 9.41
N PRO A 92 18.69 -6.11 8.96
CA PRO A 92 18.51 -6.76 7.66
C PRO A 92 17.19 -7.56 7.53
N LYS A 93 16.55 -7.91 8.65
CA LYS A 93 15.29 -8.69 8.68
C LYS A 93 14.03 -7.85 8.90
N ASN A 94 14.13 -6.52 8.88
CA ASN A 94 12.95 -5.67 9.03
C ASN A 94 12.19 -5.56 7.70
N LYS A 95 11.12 -6.36 7.57
CA LYS A 95 10.28 -6.41 6.36
C LYS A 95 9.68 -5.04 5.98
N TYR A 96 9.33 -4.17 6.93
CA TYR A 96 8.75 -2.87 6.61
C TYR A 96 9.75 -1.95 5.87
N ILE A 97 11.04 -2.07 6.16
CA ILE A 97 12.08 -1.31 5.46
C ILE A 97 12.25 -1.83 4.04
N TRP A 98 12.22 -3.15 3.85
CA TRP A 98 12.22 -3.75 2.51
C TRP A 98 11.00 -3.31 1.68
N TYR A 99 9.83 -3.22 2.31
CA TYR A 99 8.64 -2.67 1.67
C TYR A 99 8.85 -1.21 1.20
N HIS A 100 9.26 -0.32 2.09
CA HIS A 100 9.48 1.09 1.74
C HIS A 100 10.59 1.28 0.71
N LEU A 101 11.64 0.46 0.78
CA LEU A 101 12.71 0.44 -0.21
C LEU A 101 12.18 0.02 -1.59
N GLY A 102 11.35 -1.04 -1.66
CA GLY A 102 10.72 -1.48 -2.91
C GLY A 102 9.81 -0.43 -3.53
N ILE A 103 9.01 0.27 -2.72
CA ILE A 103 8.17 1.39 -3.19
C ILE A 103 9.03 2.53 -3.72
N ALA A 104 10.06 2.96 -2.98
CA ALA A 104 10.94 4.03 -3.42
C ALA A 104 11.66 3.68 -4.74
N TYR A 105 11.98 2.40 -4.96
CA TYR A 105 12.52 1.94 -6.23
C TYR A 105 11.50 1.94 -7.37
N ILE A 106 10.22 1.62 -7.13
CA ILE A 106 9.17 1.75 -8.14
C ILE A 106 9.06 3.21 -8.63
N GLU A 107 9.06 4.16 -7.70
CA GLU A 107 8.92 5.59 -8.02
C GLU A 107 10.11 6.15 -8.82
N GLU A 108 11.30 5.56 -8.64
CA GLU A 108 12.50 5.86 -9.44
C GLU A 108 12.61 4.99 -10.71
N GLU A 109 11.56 4.22 -11.04
CA GLU A 109 11.52 3.29 -12.19
C GLU A 109 12.62 2.20 -12.17
N ARG A 110 13.14 1.89 -10.99
CA ARG A 110 14.20 0.90 -10.74
C ARG A 110 13.62 -0.46 -10.40
N TYR A 111 13.02 -1.09 -11.41
CA TYR A 111 12.16 -2.25 -11.20
C TYR A 111 12.89 -3.53 -10.80
N GLU A 112 14.14 -3.72 -11.22
CA GLU A 112 14.99 -4.83 -10.79
C GLU A 112 15.24 -4.77 -9.27
N GLU A 113 15.64 -3.62 -8.76
CA GLU A 113 15.89 -3.48 -7.32
C GLU A 113 14.59 -3.49 -6.49
N ALA A 114 13.47 -3.04 -7.06
CA ALA A 114 12.15 -3.19 -6.43
C ALA A 114 11.75 -4.66 -6.30
N GLU A 115 11.98 -5.48 -7.34
CA GLU A 115 11.76 -6.92 -7.31
C GLU A 115 12.58 -7.58 -6.18
N ASP A 116 13.87 -7.29 -6.10
CA ASP A 116 14.75 -7.85 -5.07
C ASP A 116 14.28 -7.48 -3.65
N ALA A 117 13.85 -6.23 -3.45
CA ALA A 117 13.34 -5.76 -2.17
C ALA A 117 12.05 -6.49 -1.75
N PHE A 118 11.09 -6.66 -2.66
CA PHE A 118 9.85 -7.38 -2.36
C PHE A 118 10.05 -8.88 -2.23
N ARG A 119 10.96 -9.50 -3.00
CA ARG A 119 11.34 -10.90 -2.78
C ARG A 119 11.94 -11.10 -1.40
N THR A 120 12.83 -10.20 -0.96
CA THR A 120 13.41 -10.25 0.39
C THR A 120 12.35 -10.04 1.48
N PHE A 121 11.35 -9.17 1.23
CA PHE A 121 10.19 -9.07 2.13
C PHE A 121 9.48 -10.42 2.26
N LEU A 122 9.18 -11.06 1.13
CA LEU A 122 8.41 -12.31 1.08
C LEU A 122 9.16 -13.50 1.68
N GLU A 123 10.51 -13.49 1.66
CA GLU A 123 11.31 -14.45 2.42
C GLU A 123 11.11 -14.33 3.94
N ILE A 124 10.75 -13.14 4.43
CA ILE A 124 10.48 -12.87 5.85
C ILE A 124 9.01 -13.11 6.19
N ASP A 125 8.09 -12.76 5.28
CA ASP A 125 6.64 -12.92 5.44
C ASP A 125 5.98 -13.22 4.08
N GLU A 126 5.84 -14.50 3.78
CA GLU A 126 5.23 -15.01 2.54
C GLU A 126 3.70 -14.84 2.51
N SER A 127 3.08 -14.59 3.66
CA SER A 127 1.63 -14.53 3.84
C SER A 127 1.02 -13.16 3.56
N ASN A 128 1.81 -12.22 3.04
CA ASN A 128 1.37 -10.86 2.79
C ASN A 128 0.87 -10.67 1.35
N SER A 129 -0.46 -10.76 1.17
CA SER A 129 -1.17 -10.52 -0.11
C SER A 129 -0.78 -9.20 -0.79
N PHE A 130 -0.66 -8.12 0.00
CA PHE A 130 -0.36 -6.80 -0.51
C PHE A 130 1.04 -6.72 -1.16
N ILE A 131 2.04 -7.40 -0.59
CA ILE A 131 3.38 -7.44 -1.19
C ILE A 131 3.43 -8.30 -2.45
N TRP A 132 2.69 -9.41 -2.49
CA TRP A 132 2.52 -10.18 -3.73
C TRP A 132 1.87 -9.33 -4.84
N SER A 133 0.88 -8.49 -4.51
CA SER A 133 0.29 -7.55 -5.46
C SER A 133 1.29 -6.49 -5.93
N ASN A 134 2.12 -5.93 -5.06
CA ASN A 134 3.16 -4.97 -5.46
C ASN A 134 4.24 -5.63 -6.34
N LEU A 135 4.64 -6.85 -6.03
CA LEU A 135 5.56 -7.62 -6.86
C LEU A 135 4.94 -7.91 -8.25
N SER A 136 3.63 -8.19 -8.31
CA SER A 136 2.91 -8.28 -9.59
C SER A 136 2.96 -6.98 -10.39
N ASP A 137 2.80 -5.81 -9.74
CA ASP A 137 2.90 -4.51 -10.41
C ASP A 137 4.32 -4.24 -10.94
N VAL A 138 5.35 -4.60 -10.17
CA VAL A 138 6.75 -4.55 -10.63
C VAL A 138 6.94 -5.40 -11.89
N TYR A 139 6.48 -6.65 -11.88
CA TYR A 139 6.56 -7.50 -13.07
C TYR A 139 5.78 -6.94 -14.25
N HIS A 140 4.62 -6.33 -14.00
CA HIS A 140 3.84 -5.65 -15.03
C HIS A 140 4.62 -4.51 -15.68
N LYS A 141 5.24 -3.63 -14.88
CA LYS A 141 6.03 -2.50 -15.38
C LYS A 141 7.26 -2.94 -16.17
N LYS A 142 7.83 -4.10 -15.84
CA LYS A 142 8.91 -4.77 -16.60
C LYS A 142 8.42 -5.44 -17.90
N GLY A 143 7.09 -5.54 -18.11
CA GLY A 143 6.50 -6.29 -19.22
C GLY A 143 6.52 -7.81 -19.04
N GLU A 144 6.86 -8.30 -17.85
CA GLU A 144 6.95 -9.72 -17.50
C GLU A 144 5.57 -10.25 -17.04
N TYR A 145 4.56 -10.13 -17.91
CA TYR A 145 3.15 -10.35 -17.53
C TYR A 145 2.84 -11.76 -17.00
N ASP A 146 3.52 -12.81 -17.47
CA ASP A 146 3.33 -14.17 -16.94
C ASP A 146 3.78 -14.27 -15.47
N LYS A 147 4.88 -13.59 -15.08
CA LYS A 147 5.31 -13.53 -13.67
C LYS A 147 4.37 -12.66 -12.84
N ALA A 148 3.84 -11.59 -13.41
CA ALA A 148 2.83 -10.76 -12.75
C ALA A 148 1.57 -11.59 -12.41
N ILE A 149 1.10 -12.40 -13.37
CA ILE A 149 -0.04 -13.31 -13.16
C ILE A 149 0.24 -14.34 -12.05
N GLU A 150 1.46 -14.89 -11.99
CA GLU A 150 1.80 -15.82 -10.91
C GLU A 150 1.81 -15.11 -9.55
N ALA A 151 2.44 -13.93 -9.46
CA ALA A 151 2.48 -13.16 -8.21
C ALA A 151 1.08 -12.76 -7.73
N ILE A 152 0.19 -12.28 -8.61
CA ILE A 152 -1.16 -11.91 -8.21
C ILE A 152 -2.02 -13.13 -7.83
N ARG A 153 -1.76 -14.30 -8.43
CA ARG A 153 -2.40 -15.56 -8.01
C ARG A 153 -2.02 -15.94 -6.58
N GLN A 154 -0.76 -15.75 -6.18
CA GLN A 154 -0.35 -15.93 -4.79
C GLN A 154 -1.11 -14.97 -3.86
N ALA A 155 -1.27 -13.69 -4.24
CA ALA A 155 -2.09 -12.75 -3.48
C ALA A 155 -3.56 -13.21 -3.34
N ILE A 156 -4.17 -13.71 -4.42
CA ILE A 156 -5.56 -14.21 -4.43
C ILE A 156 -5.71 -15.46 -3.56
N VAL A 157 -4.72 -16.35 -3.51
CA VAL A 157 -4.74 -17.52 -2.60
C VAL A 157 -4.82 -17.08 -1.14
N ILE A 158 -4.13 -15.99 -0.79
CA ILE A 158 -4.11 -15.44 0.57
C ILE A 158 -5.40 -14.66 0.87
N GLU A 159 -5.86 -13.81 -0.06
CA GLU A 159 -7.06 -12.97 0.09
C GLU A 159 -8.04 -13.17 -1.09
N PRO A 160 -8.82 -14.26 -1.10
CA PRO A 160 -9.65 -14.63 -2.25
C PRO A 160 -10.88 -13.73 -2.44
N ASN A 161 -11.19 -12.85 -1.49
CA ASN A 161 -12.36 -11.96 -1.55
C ASN A 161 -11.97 -10.48 -1.74
N THR A 162 -10.89 -10.23 -2.46
CA THR A 162 -10.36 -8.88 -2.72
C THR A 162 -10.49 -8.53 -4.20
N ALA A 163 -11.50 -7.72 -4.55
CA ALA A 163 -11.85 -7.37 -5.94
C ALA A 163 -10.67 -6.78 -6.75
N VAL A 164 -9.84 -5.94 -6.11
CA VAL A 164 -8.69 -5.32 -6.80
C VAL A 164 -7.67 -6.35 -7.29
N LEU A 165 -7.51 -7.49 -6.61
CA LEU A 165 -6.58 -8.53 -7.06
C LEU A 165 -7.04 -9.19 -8.37
N PHE A 166 -8.35 -9.45 -8.50
CA PHE A 166 -8.92 -9.98 -9.74
C PHE A 166 -8.87 -8.95 -10.88
N SER A 167 -9.04 -7.66 -10.56
CA SER A 167 -8.87 -6.57 -11.53
C SER A 167 -7.43 -6.49 -12.05
N ASN A 168 -6.44 -6.60 -11.15
CA ASN A 168 -5.02 -6.61 -11.50
C ASN A 168 -4.66 -7.87 -12.31
N LEU A 169 -5.23 -9.04 -11.95
CA LEU A 169 -5.07 -10.28 -12.73
C LEU A 169 -5.60 -10.10 -14.15
N ALA A 170 -6.82 -9.58 -14.29
CA ALA A 170 -7.44 -9.33 -15.58
C ALA A 170 -6.63 -8.35 -16.44
N PHE A 171 -6.08 -7.30 -15.84
CA PHE A 171 -5.24 -6.33 -16.53
C PHE A 171 -3.99 -6.97 -17.12
N ASN A 172 -3.35 -7.89 -16.39
CA ASN A 172 -2.20 -8.64 -16.90
C ASN A 172 -2.60 -9.62 -18.03
N PHE A 173 -3.74 -10.31 -17.92
CA PHE A 173 -4.26 -11.13 -19.02
C PHE A 173 -4.54 -10.30 -20.29
N LYS A 174 -5.12 -9.11 -20.13
CA LYS A 174 -5.38 -8.18 -21.24
C LYS A 174 -4.09 -7.81 -21.96
N LYS A 175 -3.00 -7.51 -21.22
CA LYS A 175 -1.69 -7.19 -21.82
C LYS A 175 -1.09 -8.35 -22.60
N LEU A 176 -1.37 -9.60 -22.21
CA LEU A 176 -0.99 -10.79 -22.96
C LEU A 176 -1.92 -11.11 -24.15
N GLY A 177 -2.98 -10.31 -24.36
CA GLY A 177 -4.01 -10.59 -25.37
C GLY A 177 -4.93 -11.77 -25.03
N LYS A 178 -4.87 -12.29 -23.79
CA LYS A 178 -5.74 -13.35 -23.28
C LYS A 178 -7.08 -12.76 -22.86
N PHE A 179 -7.84 -12.25 -23.83
CA PHE A 179 -9.04 -11.45 -23.55
C PHE A 179 -10.15 -12.20 -22.84
N ASN A 180 -10.32 -13.50 -23.09
CA ASN A 180 -11.34 -14.29 -22.39
C ASN A 180 -11.00 -14.46 -20.90
N ASP A 181 -9.75 -14.79 -20.59
CA ASP A 181 -9.26 -14.90 -19.20
C ASP A 181 -9.36 -13.55 -18.47
N ALA A 182 -9.07 -12.45 -19.18
CA ALA A 182 -9.25 -11.10 -18.64
C ALA A 182 -10.71 -10.77 -18.33
N ILE A 183 -11.64 -11.11 -19.24
CA ILE A 183 -13.08 -10.93 -19.01
C ILE A 183 -13.54 -11.71 -17.78
N GLU A 184 -13.15 -12.98 -17.66
CA GLU A 184 -13.52 -13.83 -16.52
C GLU A 184 -13.02 -13.23 -15.19
N ALA A 185 -11.76 -12.80 -15.14
CA ALA A 185 -11.21 -12.17 -13.96
C ALA A 185 -11.88 -10.82 -13.63
N TYR A 186 -12.19 -9.98 -14.63
CA TYR A 186 -12.94 -8.74 -14.38
C TYR A 186 -14.37 -9.00 -13.90
N LEU A 187 -15.04 -10.03 -14.42
CA LEU A 187 -16.38 -10.41 -13.95
C LEU A 187 -16.33 -10.88 -12.49
N HIS A 188 -15.35 -11.69 -12.10
CA HIS A 188 -15.15 -12.05 -10.69
C HIS A 188 -14.86 -10.84 -9.79
N SER A 189 -14.08 -9.86 -10.27
CA SER A 189 -13.90 -8.59 -9.54
C SER A 189 -15.24 -7.89 -9.30
N LEU A 190 -16.12 -7.84 -10.31
CA LEU A 190 -17.45 -7.22 -10.23
C LEU A 190 -18.45 -8.02 -9.41
N GLU A 191 -18.28 -9.33 -9.27
CA GLU A 191 -19.06 -10.13 -8.32
C GLU A 191 -18.78 -9.71 -6.87
N ILE A 192 -17.54 -9.34 -6.57
CA ILE A 192 -17.10 -8.88 -5.24
C ILE A 192 -17.43 -7.39 -5.04
N ASP A 193 -17.08 -6.53 -6.00
CA ASP A 193 -17.39 -5.10 -6.00
C ASP A 193 -18.10 -4.67 -7.30
N PRO A 194 -19.45 -4.77 -7.35
CA PRO A 194 -20.22 -4.44 -8.54
C PRO A 194 -20.24 -2.95 -8.86
N LYS A 195 -19.79 -2.08 -7.95
CA LYS A 195 -19.81 -0.61 -8.10
C LYS A 195 -18.49 -0.07 -8.65
N ASN A 196 -17.53 -0.92 -8.97
CA ASN A 196 -16.24 -0.48 -9.50
C ASN A 196 -16.36 -0.01 -10.97
N ILE A 197 -16.49 1.30 -11.14
CA ILE A 197 -16.63 1.97 -12.44
C ILE A 197 -15.44 1.66 -13.37
N TYR A 198 -14.23 1.57 -12.81
CA TYR A 198 -13.02 1.33 -13.62
C TYR A 198 -13.03 -0.06 -14.24
N VAL A 199 -13.49 -1.07 -13.50
CA VAL A 199 -13.59 -2.45 -14.01
C VAL A 199 -14.63 -2.56 -15.12
N TRP A 200 -15.79 -1.90 -14.98
CA TRP A 200 -16.78 -1.83 -16.07
C TRP A 200 -16.22 -1.19 -17.34
N ARG A 201 -15.47 -0.09 -17.21
CA ARG A 201 -14.81 0.58 -18.35
C ARG A 201 -13.73 -0.30 -19.00
N ASP A 202 -12.95 -1.03 -18.20
CA ASP A 202 -11.95 -1.96 -18.70
C ASP A 202 -12.58 -3.14 -19.45
N LEU A 203 -13.69 -3.66 -18.94
CA LEU A 203 -14.47 -4.71 -19.58
C LEU A 203 -15.05 -4.23 -20.93
N ALA A 204 -15.62 -3.03 -20.97
CA ALA A 204 -16.10 -2.41 -22.20
C ALA A 204 -14.98 -2.23 -23.24
N SER A 205 -13.77 -1.83 -22.79
CA SER A 205 -12.59 -1.76 -23.65
C SER A 205 -12.25 -3.11 -24.26
N ILE A 206 -12.24 -4.20 -23.48
CA ILE A 206 -11.95 -5.54 -24.03
C ILE A 206 -13.03 -5.97 -25.02
N TYR A 207 -14.31 -5.74 -24.72
CA TYR A 207 -15.38 -6.09 -25.64
C TYR A 207 -15.28 -5.32 -26.97
N ARG A 208 -14.88 -4.04 -26.95
CA ARG A 208 -14.56 -3.29 -28.18
C ARG A 208 -13.42 -3.93 -28.95
N ASP A 209 -12.33 -4.29 -28.29
CA ASP A 209 -11.15 -4.89 -28.92
C ASP A 209 -11.49 -6.24 -29.59
N LYS A 210 -12.47 -6.97 -29.04
CA LYS A 210 -13.02 -8.22 -29.62
C LYS A 210 -14.10 -8.01 -30.68
N GLY A 211 -14.59 -6.79 -30.90
CA GLY A 211 -15.72 -6.49 -31.77
C GLY A 211 -17.09 -6.86 -31.19
N GLU A 212 -17.19 -7.15 -29.90
CA GLU A 212 -18.43 -7.46 -29.18
C GLU A 212 -19.15 -6.16 -28.75
N PHE A 213 -19.50 -5.31 -29.71
CA PHE A 213 -19.93 -3.93 -29.46
C PHE A 213 -21.17 -3.79 -28.56
N LEU A 214 -22.14 -4.71 -28.64
CA LEU A 214 -23.32 -4.66 -27.77
C LEU A 214 -22.93 -4.82 -26.29
N LYS A 215 -22.06 -5.78 -25.97
CA LYS A 215 -21.58 -5.96 -24.60
C LYS A 215 -20.70 -4.80 -24.13
N ALA A 216 -19.98 -4.16 -25.04
CA ALA A 216 -19.22 -2.96 -24.71
C ALA A 216 -20.15 -1.81 -24.33
N ILE A 217 -21.24 -1.59 -25.07
CA ILE A 217 -22.26 -0.59 -24.76
C ILE A 217 -22.89 -0.88 -23.40
N ASP A 218 -23.32 -2.13 -23.16
CA ASP A 218 -23.92 -2.52 -21.88
C ASP A 218 -22.97 -2.21 -20.71
N ALA A 219 -21.68 -2.53 -20.84
CA ALA A 219 -20.69 -2.27 -19.80
C ALA A 219 -20.41 -0.76 -19.59
N ASP A 220 -20.34 0.03 -20.66
CA ASP A 220 -20.19 1.49 -20.56
C ASP A 220 -21.42 2.16 -19.92
N GLU A 221 -22.63 1.70 -20.25
CA GLU A 221 -23.87 2.17 -19.64
C GLU A 221 -23.88 1.92 -18.13
N ARG A 222 -23.45 0.72 -17.69
CA ARG A 222 -23.28 0.43 -16.25
C ARG A 222 -22.28 1.35 -15.57
N ALA A 223 -21.14 1.60 -16.20
CA ALA A 223 -20.14 2.53 -15.67
C ALA A 223 -20.72 3.96 -15.53
N LEU A 224 -21.48 4.42 -16.52
CA LEU A 224 -22.09 5.75 -16.53
C LEU A 224 -23.20 5.87 -15.47
N GLU A 225 -24.07 4.88 -15.34
CA GLU A 225 -25.11 4.84 -14.29
C GLU A 225 -24.50 4.97 -12.90
N LEU A 226 -23.42 4.22 -12.63
CA LEU A 226 -22.71 4.27 -11.35
C LEU A 226 -22.06 5.64 -11.09
N GLU A 227 -21.46 6.25 -12.11
CA GLU A 227 -20.86 7.58 -12.03
C GLU A 227 -21.90 8.66 -11.71
N LEU A 228 -23.03 8.66 -12.42
CA LEU A 228 -24.14 9.59 -12.18
C LEU A 228 -24.71 9.44 -10.76
N ASN A 229 -24.95 8.20 -10.32
CA ASN A 229 -25.43 7.92 -8.98
C ASN A 229 -24.43 8.34 -7.90
N SER A 230 -23.12 8.24 -8.17
CA SER A 230 -22.09 8.67 -7.23
C SER A 230 -22.03 10.19 -7.05
N ASN A 231 -22.38 10.96 -8.09
CA ASN A 231 -22.39 12.42 -8.06
C ASN A 231 -23.65 12.97 -7.39
N LEU A 232 -24.81 12.34 -7.59
CA LEU A 232 -26.07 12.72 -6.96
C LEU A 232 -26.07 12.53 -5.42
N ASN A 233 -25.26 11.61 -4.90
CA ASN A 233 -25.15 11.35 -3.46
C ASN A 233 -24.12 12.25 -2.75
N LYS A 234 -23.48 13.19 -3.46
CA LYS A 234 -22.49 14.13 -2.92
C LYS A 234 -23.04 15.56 -2.75
N GLU A 235 -24.29 15.80 -3.16
CA GLU A 235 -25.05 17.04 -2.94
C GLU A 235 -25.97 16.92 -1.72
#